data_AF-A0A7C4RPK5-F1
#
_entry.id   AF-A0A7C4RPK5-F1
#
_cell.length_a   1.000
_cell.length_b   1.000
_cell.length_c   1.000
_cell.angle_alpha   90.00
_cell.angle_beta   90.00
_cell.angle_gamma   90.00
#
_symmetry.space_group_name_H-M   'P 1'
#
loop_
_entity.id
_entity.type
_entity.pdbx_description
1 polymer ?
#
loop_
_entity_poly.entity_id
_entity_poly.type
_entity_poly.pdbx_seq_one_letter_code
_entity_poly.pdbx_strand_id
1 'polypeptide(L)'
;MANNPPTLLNLENIRFPNGLVGLPEWKNFSLHQTIDMMPIAILQCKDEERVSFIVSNPAGWFPTYRFDVLDDDMKLIKAKDVTDLIVLAIINVETDPFAVTANMLAPLLINPKSKLGVQVVLHKSPYLARQPLTMKTMGIRLEEGLMGLPEYKEYILQIVDELMPVMLLVSHDEHRISFPVVNPWLVDADYAPKLSKEDQMALRVGSQDELAWFAIVNVNNDPVEITVNLKAPIVVNPRTGEARQVLLSQSGYQTMQPIKMLDVSK
;
A
#
# COMPACT_ATOMS: atom_id res chain seq x y z
N MET A 1 4.69 15.66 16.13
CA MET A 1 5.96 14.93 16.38
C MET A 1 6.75 14.98 15.09
N ALA A 2 8.08 15.11 15.16
CA ALA A 2 8.94 15.55 14.06
C ALA A 2 8.81 14.70 12.77
N ASN A 3 8.49 15.36 11.65
CA ASN A 3 8.52 14.79 10.31
C ASN A 3 9.98 14.65 9.84
N ASN A 4 10.64 13.55 10.21
CA ASN A 4 11.87 13.15 9.52
C ASN A 4 11.49 12.43 8.22
N PRO A 5 12.15 12.72 7.08
CA PRO A 5 11.96 11.92 5.87
C PRO A 5 12.30 10.45 6.15
N PRO A 6 11.66 9.48 5.46
CA PRO A 6 12.02 8.09 5.60
C PRO A 6 13.51 7.93 5.27
N THR A 7 14.28 7.50 6.27
CA THR A 7 15.70 7.23 6.06
C THR A 7 15.81 5.93 5.28
N LEU A 8 16.36 6.00 4.07
CA LEU A 8 16.58 4.82 3.23
C LEU A 8 17.45 3.80 3.98
N LEU A 9 17.05 2.53 3.91
CA LEU A 9 17.80 1.44 4.51
C LEU A 9 19.06 1.17 3.68
N ASN A 10 20.23 1.43 4.25
CA ASN A 10 21.51 1.10 3.64
C ASN A 10 22.52 0.64 4.71
N LEU A 11 22.54 -0.67 4.98
CA LEU A 11 23.39 -1.28 5.99
C LEU A 11 24.26 -2.39 5.40
N GLU A 12 25.57 -2.25 5.58
CA GLU A 12 26.56 -3.25 5.19
C GLU A 12 27.07 -4.05 6.39
N ASN A 13 27.49 -5.30 6.14
CA ASN A 13 28.08 -6.22 7.12
C ASN A 13 27.14 -6.55 8.30
N ILE A 14 25.88 -6.86 7.99
CA ILE A 14 24.89 -7.33 8.98
C ILE A 14 25.16 -8.81 9.25
N ARG A 15 25.20 -9.21 10.52
CA ARG A 15 25.40 -10.61 10.91
C ARG A 15 24.20 -11.16 11.68
N PHE A 16 23.67 -12.29 11.24
CA PHE A 16 22.68 -13.11 11.95
C PHE A 16 23.40 -14.30 12.61
N PRO A 17 23.74 -14.26 13.91
CA PRO A 17 24.60 -15.28 14.54
C PRO A 17 24.05 -16.71 14.43
N ASN A 18 22.73 -16.83 14.46
CA ASN A 18 21.98 -18.08 14.36
C ASN A 18 21.53 -18.42 12.93
N GLY A 19 21.88 -17.58 11.95
CA GLY A 19 21.34 -17.61 10.60
C GLY A 19 19.86 -17.23 10.52
N LEU A 20 19.22 -17.60 9.41
CA LEU A 20 17.78 -17.46 9.23
C LEU A 20 17.07 -18.79 9.57
N VAL A 21 15.76 -18.73 9.85
CA VAL A 21 14.96 -19.93 10.14
C VAL A 21 14.96 -20.86 8.94
N GLY A 22 15.38 -22.11 9.16
CA GLY A 22 15.55 -23.12 8.09
C GLY A 22 16.84 -22.97 7.28
N LEU A 23 17.64 -21.92 7.52
CA LEU A 23 18.86 -21.58 6.78
C LEU A 23 19.97 -21.13 7.76
N PRO A 24 20.39 -21.98 8.71
CA PRO A 24 21.30 -21.62 9.79
C PRO A 24 22.74 -21.29 9.34
N GLU A 25 23.13 -21.73 8.15
CA GLU A 25 24.44 -21.51 7.56
C GLU A 25 24.62 -20.10 6.97
N TRP A 26 23.54 -19.42 6.60
CA TRP A 26 23.58 -18.06 6.03
C TRP A 26 23.52 -17.04 7.15
N LYS A 27 24.65 -16.38 7.40
CA LYS A 27 24.87 -15.51 8.57
C LYS A 27 25.26 -14.10 8.20
N ASN A 28 25.79 -13.86 7.00
CA ASN A 28 26.31 -12.56 6.59
C ASN A 28 25.41 -11.93 5.51
N PHE A 29 24.96 -10.70 5.73
CA PHE A 29 24.01 -10.01 4.87
C PHE A 29 24.34 -8.53 4.68
N SER A 30 23.77 -7.93 3.66
CA SER A 30 23.61 -6.47 3.53
C SER A 30 22.17 -6.12 3.23
N LEU A 31 21.74 -4.91 3.63
CA LEU A 31 20.39 -4.42 3.45
C LEU A 31 20.43 -3.13 2.64
N HIS A 32 19.74 -3.12 1.51
CA HIS A 32 19.71 -1.97 0.61
C HIS A 32 18.29 -1.64 0.18
N GLN A 33 17.98 -0.35 0.15
CA GLN A 33 16.73 0.20 -0.32
C GLN A 33 17.01 1.49 -1.07
N THR A 34 16.44 1.59 -2.27
CA THR A 34 16.40 2.82 -3.05
C THR A 34 15.00 3.42 -3.01
N ILE A 35 14.86 4.69 -3.37
CA ILE A 35 13.57 5.42 -3.31
C ILE A 35 12.50 4.73 -4.18
N ASP A 36 12.89 4.27 -5.36
CA ASP A 36 12.06 3.56 -6.34
C ASP A 36 11.64 2.17 -5.88
N MET A 37 12.35 1.56 -4.91
CA MET A 37 11.97 0.29 -4.32
C MET A 37 10.97 0.45 -3.17
N MET A 38 10.77 1.65 -2.62
CA MET A 38 9.86 1.80 -1.49
C MET A 38 8.43 1.31 -1.82
N PRO A 39 7.77 0.59 -0.90
CA PRO A 39 8.15 0.37 0.50
C PRO A 39 9.12 -0.81 0.75
N ILE A 40 9.52 -1.59 -0.27
CA ILE A 40 10.35 -2.79 -0.10
C ILE A 40 11.86 -2.48 -0.09
N ALA A 41 12.64 -3.42 0.42
CA ALA A 41 14.10 -3.42 0.46
C ALA A 41 14.64 -4.81 0.10
N ILE A 42 15.93 -4.90 -0.19
CA ILE A 42 16.63 -6.14 -0.51
C ILE A 42 17.59 -6.49 0.62
N LEU A 43 17.39 -7.67 1.22
CA LEU A 43 18.34 -8.29 2.13
C LEU A 43 19.19 -9.30 1.35
N GLN A 44 20.39 -8.89 0.95
CA GLN A 44 21.31 -9.69 0.16
C GLN A 44 22.14 -10.61 1.05
N CYS A 45 22.14 -11.92 0.78
CA CYS A 45 23.05 -12.86 1.43
C CYS A 45 24.47 -12.68 0.88
N LYS A 46 25.48 -12.67 1.75
CA LYS A 46 26.90 -12.61 1.40
C LYS A 46 27.59 -13.97 1.46
N ASP A 47 26.94 -14.97 2.06
CA ASP A 47 27.43 -16.34 2.11
C ASP A 47 27.03 -17.16 0.86
N GLU A 48 25.99 -16.71 0.14
CA GLU A 48 25.58 -17.23 -1.17
C GLU A 48 25.11 -16.06 -2.05
N GLU A 49 25.93 -15.71 -3.05
CA GLU A 49 25.74 -14.50 -3.87
C GLU A 49 24.41 -14.49 -4.65
N ARG A 50 23.88 -15.66 -5.00
CA ARG A 50 22.64 -15.79 -5.77
C ARG A 50 21.36 -15.65 -4.93
N VAL A 51 21.49 -15.49 -3.62
CA VAL A 51 20.36 -15.45 -2.70
C VAL A 51 20.14 -14.03 -2.17
N SER A 52 18.95 -13.52 -2.40
CA SER A 52 18.46 -12.28 -1.84
C SER A 52 17.00 -12.42 -1.42
N PHE A 53 16.61 -11.73 -0.36
CA PHE A 53 15.23 -11.71 0.12
C PHE A 53 14.63 -10.32 -0.12
N ILE A 54 13.39 -10.30 -0.62
CA ILE A 54 12.57 -9.09 -0.60
C ILE A 54 12.05 -8.94 0.82
N VAL A 55 12.24 -7.78 1.41
CA VAL A 55 11.84 -7.51 2.80
C VAL A 55 11.16 -6.15 2.89
N SER A 56 10.31 -5.94 3.89
CA SER A 56 9.75 -4.62 4.15
C SER A 56 9.26 -4.46 5.57
N ASN A 57 9.11 -3.21 6.02
CA ASN A 57 8.52 -2.92 7.32
C ASN A 57 7.02 -3.29 7.32
N PRO A 58 6.60 -4.28 8.13
CA PRO A 58 5.22 -4.75 8.14
C PRO A 58 4.20 -3.69 8.57
N ALA A 59 4.62 -2.67 9.34
CA ALA A 59 3.74 -1.59 9.76
C ALA A 59 3.21 -0.73 8.60
N GLY A 60 3.85 -0.77 7.43
CA GLY A 60 3.40 -0.07 6.22
C GLY A 60 2.09 -0.62 5.63
N TRP A 61 1.76 -1.88 5.88
CA TRP A 61 0.51 -2.52 5.43
C TRP A 61 -0.37 -2.99 6.59
N PHE A 62 0.23 -3.28 7.75
CA PHE A 62 -0.46 -3.71 8.95
C PHE A 62 -0.09 -2.78 10.12
N PRO A 63 -0.71 -1.59 10.24
CA PRO A 63 -0.39 -0.61 11.28
C PRO A 63 -0.57 -1.15 12.71
N THR A 64 -1.38 -2.21 12.87
CA THR A 64 -1.65 -2.91 14.13
C THR A 64 -0.68 -4.07 14.41
N TYR A 65 0.32 -4.31 13.56
CA TYR A 65 1.31 -5.36 13.77
C TYR A 65 2.16 -5.09 15.03
N ARG A 66 2.01 -5.89 16.07
CA ARG A 66 2.65 -5.71 17.38
C ARG A 66 2.99 -7.07 17.97
N PHE A 67 4.18 -7.16 18.55
CA PHE A 67 4.66 -8.35 19.23
C PHE A 67 5.70 -7.94 20.27
N ASP A 68 5.89 -8.79 21.26
CA ASP A 68 6.92 -8.60 22.28
C ASP A 68 8.23 -9.21 21.80
N VAL A 69 9.35 -8.52 22.06
CA VAL A 69 10.70 -9.01 21.79
C VAL A 69 11.25 -9.60 23.08
N LEU A 70 11.78 -10.82 23.02
CA LEU A 70 12.34 -11.48 24.20
C LEU A 70 13.69 -10.85 24.61
N ASP A 71 13.97 -10.82 25.91
CA ASP A 71 15.23 -10.28 26.45
C ASP A 71 16.47 -10.95 25.86
N ASP A 72 16.39 -12.25 25.56
CA ASP A 72 17.51 -12.98 25.00
C ASP A 72 17.78 -12.60 23.54
N ASP A 73 16.74 -12.28 22.76
CA ASP A 73 16.88 -11.72 21.41
C ASP A 73 17.50 -10.32 21.47
N MET A 74 17.04 -9.48 22.41
CA MET A 74 17.61 -8.14 22.64
C MET A 74 19.09 -8.21 23.00
N LYS A 75 19.47 -9.13 23.91
CA LYS A 75 20.87 -9.39 24.27
C LYS A 75 21.68 -9.89 23.08
N LEU A 76 21.14 -10.82 22.29
CA LEU A 76 21.81 -11.40 21.12
C LEU A 76 22.20 -10.32 20.11
N ILE A 77 21.29 -9.39 19.83
CA ILE A 77 21.54 -8.29 18.89
C ILE A 77 22.11 -7.03 19.56
N LYS A 78 22.45 -7.08 20.85
CA LYS A 78 23.00 -5.98 21.66
C LYS A 78 22.14 -4.70 21.63
N ALA A 79 20.82 -4.87 21.63
CA ALA A 79 19.86 -3.77 21.69
C ALA A 79 19.49 -3.44 23.14
N LYS A 80 19.25 -2.16 23.40
CA LYS A 80 18.78 -1.67 24.72
C LYS A 80 17.33 -1.23 24.68
N ASP A 81 16.86 -0.82 23.52
CA ASP A 81 15.52 -0.30 23.27
C ASP A 81 15.02 -0.86 21.92
N VAL A 82 13.76 -1.29 21.88
CA VAL A 82 13.12 -1.82 20.67
C VAL A 82 12.87 -0.72 19.63
N THR A 83 12.78 0.54 20.03
CA THR A 83 12.56 1.69 19.13
C THR A 83 13.77 1.98 18.24
N ASP A 84 14.95 1.51 18.63
CA ASP A 84 16.18 1.59 17.83
C ASP A 84 16.27 0.51 16.74
N LEU A 85 15.35 -0.47 16.71
CA LEU A 85 15.43 -1.62 15.83
C LEU A 85 14.75 -1.37 14.49
N ILE A 86 15.38 -1.91 13.45
CA ILE A 86 14.75 -2.09 12.14
C ILE A 86 13.95 -3.39 12.19
N VAL A 87 12.65 -3.30 11.94
CA VAL A 87 11.72 -4.45 11.88
C VAL A 87 11.33 -4.71 10.44
N LEU A 88 11.54 -5.93 9.96
CA LEU A 88 11.25 -6.32 8.58
C LEU A 88 10.55 -7.68 8.54
N ALA A 89 9.61 -7.85 7.62
CA ALA A 89 9.05 -9.14 7.24
C ALA A 89 9.61 -9.56 5.88
N ILE A 90 9.90 -10.84 5.70
CA ILE A 90 10.27 -11.40 4.39
C ILE A 90 9.01 -11.52 3.52
N ILE A 91 9.10 -11.03 2.29
CA ILE A 91 8.05 -11.06 1.28
C ILE A 91 8.30 -12.24 0.34
N ASN A 92 7.26 -13.03 0.12
CA ASN A 92 7.23 -14.10 -0.86
C ASN A 92 6.31 -13.70 -2.01
N VAL A 93 6.77 -13.93 -3.24
CA VAL A 93 5.98 -13.75 -4.46
C VAL A 93 5.78 -15.12 -5.09
N GLU A 94 4.53 -15.53 -5.23
CA GLU A 94 4.12 -16.70 -5.99
C GLU A 94 3.52 -16.25 -7.30
N THR A 95 3.74 -17.01 -8.36
CA THR A 95 3.32 -16.66 -9.72
C THR A 95 2.17 -17.51 -10.24
N ASP A 96 1.82 -18.60 -9.56
CA ASP A 96 0.71 -19.49 -9.97
C ASP A 96 0.08 -20.22 -8.76
N PRO A 97 -1.09 -19.77 -8.27
CA PRO A 97 -1.72 -18.49 -8.61
C PRO A 97 -0.83 -17.31 -8.16
N PHE A 98 -0.95 -16.15 -8.81
CA PHE A 98 -0.20 -14.97 -8.38
C PHE A 98 -0.62 -14.57 -6.96
N ALA A 99 0.33 -14.53 -6.03
CA ALA A 99 0.09 -14.14 -4.65
C ALA A 99 1.35 -13.54 -4.04
N VAL A 100 1.19 -12.38 -3.39
CA VAL A 100 2.25 -11.79 -2.57
C VAL A 100 1.88 -12.01 -1.11
N THR A 101 2.79 -12.58 -0.34
CA THR A 101 2.61 -12.80 1.10
C THR A 101 3.81 -12.30 1.88
N ALA A 102 3.64 -11.97 3.16
CA ALA A 102 4.72 -11.66 4.07
C ALA A 102 4.74 -12.67 5.22
N ASN A 103 5.96 -13.00 5.67
CA ASN A 103 6.14 -13.79 6.88
C ASN A 103 6.02 -12.90 8.12
N MET A 104 4.80 -12.79 8.63
CA MET A 104 4.44 -11.99 9.80
C MET A 104 4.62 -12.78 11.11
N LEU A 105 4.74 -14.10 11.04
CA LEU A 105 5.03 -14.97 12.18
C LEU A 105 6.51 -14.94 12.58
N ALA A 106 7.40 -14.61 11.64
CA ALA A 106 8.83 -14.61 11.89
C ALA A 106 9.56 -13.35 11.39
N PRO A 107 9.35 -12.18 12.05
CA PRO A 107 10.00 -10.94 11.65
C PRO A 107 11.51 -10.99 11.87
N LEU A 108 12.22 -10.23 11.05
CA LEU A 108 13.63 -9.90 11.20
C LEU A 108 13.75 -8.64 12.06
N LEU A 109 14.56 -8.73 13.11
CA LEU A 109 14.98 -7.59 13.92
C LEU A 109 16.45 -7.33 13.66
N ILE A 110 16.78 -6.10 13.25
CA ILE A 110 18.16 -5.69 13.00
C ILE A 110 18.47 -4.47 13.87
N ASN A 111 19.53 -4.57 14.68
CA ASN A 111 20.07 -3.43 15.39
C ASN A 111 21.09 -2.71 14.50
N PRO A 112 20.79 -1.50 13.98
CA PRO A 112 21.68 -0.80 13.07
C PRO A 112 23.01 -0.38 13.72
N LYS A 113 23.04 -0.21 15.05
CA LYS A 113 24.24 0.20 15.79
C LYS A 113 25.24 -0.95 15.92
N SER A 114 24.75 -2.16 16.24
CA SER A 114 25.61 -3.35 16.41
C SER A 114 25.81 -4.14 15.12
N LYS A 115 24.96 -3.90 14.10
CA LYS A 115 24.87 -4.67 12.85
C LYS A 115 24.58 -6.16 13.10
N LEU A 116 23.86 -6.46 14.17
CA LEU A 116 23.41 -7.81 14.47
C LEU A 116 21.92 -7.93 14.17
N GLY A 117 21.56 -9.05 13.54
CA GLY A 117 20.19 -9.42 13.22
C GLY A 117 19.76 -10.71 13.90
N VAL A 118 18.46 -10.85 14.12
CA VAL A 118 17.82 -12.10 14.54
C VAL A 118 16.48 -12.25 13.82
N GLN A 119 16.14 -13.47 13.42
CA GLN A 119 14.79 -13.81 12.98
C GLN A 119 14.03 -14.40 14.16
N VAL A 120 13.05 -13.67 14.67
CA VAL A 120 12.29 -14.07 15.86
C VAL A 120 11.10 -14.90 15.42
N VAL A 121 10.88 -16.08 16.00
CA VAL A 121 9.65 -16.86 15.76
C VAL A 121 8.64 -16.54 16.86
N LEU A 122 7.51 -15.93 16.48
CA LEU A 122 6.48 -15.51 17.42
C LEU A 122 5.63 -16.72 17.84
N HIS A 123 5.68 -17.07 19.12
CA HIS A 123 4.90 -18.18 19.67
C HIS A 123 3.53 -17.68 20.14
N LYS A 124 2.47 -18.46 19.90
CA LYS A 124 1.09 -18.13 20.30
C LYS A 124 0.61 -16.76 19.77
N SER A 125 1.06 -16.39 18.58
CA SER A 125 0.71 -15.14 17.89
C SER A 125 -0.49 -15.35 16.94
N PRO A 126 -1.31 -14.31 16.70
CA PRO A 126 -2.34 -14.35 15.65
C PRO A 126 -1.77 -14.23 14.23
N TYR A 127 -0.48 -13.94 14.07
CA TYR A 127 0.14 -13.70 12.76
C TYR A 127 0.47 -14.99 12.01
N LEU A 128 0.46 -14.91 10.68
CA LEU A 128 0.72 -16.04 9.80
C LEU A 128 2.13 -15.99 9.21
N ALA A 129 2.71 -17.16 8.98
CA ALA A 129 3.97 -17.29 8.23
C ALA A 129 3.83 -16.88 6.76
N ARG A 130 2.59 -16.83 6.27
CA ARG A 130 2.21 -16.43 4.91
C ARG A 130 0.97 -15.54 4.98
N GLN A 131 1.14 -14.36 5.57
CA GLN A 131 0.08 -13.35 5.60
C GLN A 131 -0.06 -12.74 4.20
N PRO A 132 -1.22 -12.79 3.55
CA PRO A 132 -1.42 -12.13 2.26
C PRO A 132 -1.12 -10.64 2.35
N LEU A 133 -0.21 -10.17 1.49
CA LEU A 133 -0.01 -8.75 1.22
C LEU A 133 -0.98 -8.37 0.10
N THR A 134 -2.17 -7.96 0.48
CA THR A 134 -3.12 -7.41 -0.50
C THR A 134 -2.52 -6.12 -1.07
N MET A 135 -2.47 -6.04 -2.40
CA MET A 135 -1.86 -4.96 -3.18
C MET A 135 -2.31 -3.56 -2.74
N LYS A 136 -1.40 -2.59 -2.87
CA LYS A 136 -1.49 -1.18 -2.45
C LYS A 136 -2.93 -0.71 -2.26
N THR A 137 -3.31 -0.67 -1.00
CA THR A 137 -4.61 -0.19 -0.55
C THR A 137 -4.47 1.24 -0.03
N MET A 138 -5.33 2.13 -0.48
CA MET A 138 -5.54 3.42 0.20
C MET A 138 -6.86 3.35 0.95
N GLY A 139 -6.81 3.52 2.28
CA GLY A 139 -8.02 3.72 3.07
C GLY A 139 -8.68 5.03 2.66
N ILE A 140 -9.96 4.95 2.32
CA ILE A 140 -10.78 6.08 1.86
C ILE A 140 -11.98 6.21 2.76
N ARG A 141 -12.20 7.42 3.28
CA ARG A 141 -13.37 7.73 4.11
C ARG A 141 -14.26 8.76 3.44
N LEU A 142 -15.46 8.33 3.07
CA LEU A 142 -16.53 9.15 2.48
C LEU A 142 -17.53 9.49 3.58
N GLU A 143 -17.42 10.68 4.20
CA GLU A 143 -18.26 11.09 5.34
C GLU A 143 -19.77 11.05 5.04
N GLU A 144 -20.14 11.34 3.79
CA GLU A 144 -21.50 11.33 3.27
C GLU A 144 -21.86 10.01 2.54
N GLY A 145 -20.90 9.08 2.44
CA GLY A 145 -20.99 7.89 1.60
C GLY A 145 -20.96 8.21 0.10
N LEU A 146 -21.32 7.22 -0.72
CA LEU A 146 -21.53 7.41 -2.16
C LEU A 146 -22.99 7.81 -2.44
N MET A 147 -23.24 8.55 -3.51
CA MET A 147 -24.59 8.86 -3.97
C MET A 147 -25.37 7.57 -4.25
N GLY A 148 -26.51 7.40 -3.57
CA GLY A 148 -27.33 6.19 -3.63
C GLY A 148 -26.92 5.09 -2.64
N LEU A 149 -25.81 5.26 -1.93
CA LEU A 149 -25.27 4.34 -0.91
C LEU A 149 -24.66 5.12 0.29
N PRO A 150 -25.44 6.01 0.96
CA PRO A 150 -24.93 6.89 2.02
C PRO A 150 -24.53 6.17 3.32
N GLU A 151 -24.99 4.93 3.50
CA GLU A 151 -24.76 4.12 4.70
C GLU A 151 -23.33 3.55 4.79
N TYR A 152 -22.64 3.41 3.64
CA TYR A 152 -21.30 2.88 3.55
C TYR A 152 -20.29 4.01 3.43
N LYS A 153 -19.33 4.08 4.34
CA LYS A 153 -18.45 5.24 4.49
C LYS A 153 -16.98 4.90 4.46
N GLU A 154 -16.63 3.69 4.85
CA GLU A 154 -15.24 3.23 4.85
C GLU A 154 -14.99 2.37 3.61
N TYR A 155 -14.01 2.77 2.82
CA TYR A 155 -13.64 2.13 1.56
C TYR A 155 -12.14 1.89 1.49
N ILE A 156 -11.75 1.02 0.58
CA ILE A 156 -10.38 0.72 0.25
C ILE A 156 -10.22 0.83 -1.26
N LEU A 157 -9.33 1.70 -1.73
CA LEU A 157 -8.90 1.71 -3.11
C LEU A 157 -7.82 0.65 -3.31
N GLN A 158 -8.15 -0.41 -4.03
CA GLN A 158 -7.27 -1.52 -4.39
C GLN A 158 -6.74 -1.33 -5.80
N ILE A 159 -5.42 -1.38 -5.94
CA ILE A 159 -4.76 -1.48 -7.24
C ILE A 159 -4.63 -2.98 -7.56
N VAL A 160 -5.07 -3.39 -8.74
CA VAL A 160 -4.97 -4.77 -9.24
C VAL A 160 -4.25 -4.70 -10.59
N ASP A 161 -3.11 -5.38 -10.71
CA ASP A 161 -2.18 -5.18 -11.81
C ASP A 161 -2.82 -5.61 -13.14
N GLU A 162 -3.61 -6.68 -13.11
CA GLU A 162 -4.35 -7.21 -14.26
C GLU A 162 -5.49 -6.29 -14.73
N LEU A 163 -5.96 -5.39 -13.86
CA LEU A 163 -7.01 -4.45 -14.19
C LEU A 163 -6.48 -3.08 -14.58
N MET A 164 -5.17 -2.83 -14.46
CA MET A 164 -4.60 -1.53 -14.79
C MET A 164 -4.97 -1.10 -16.21
N PRO A 165 -5.39 0.17 -16.39
CA PRO A 165 -5.32 1.27 -15.42
C PRO A 165 -6.57 1.43 -14.53
N VAL A 166 -7.51 0.49 -14.53
CA VAL A 166 -8.67 0.45 -13.64
C VAL A 166 -8.26 -0.07 -12.25
N MET A 167 -8.78 0.58 -11.21
CA MET A 167 -8.63 0.20 -9.80
C MET A 167 -9.99 -0.19 -9.23
N LEU A 168 -10.04 -0.82 -8.07
CA LEU A 168 -11.29 -1.19 -7.40
C LEU A 168 -11.45 -0.38 -6.11
N LEU A 169 -12.55 0.37 -5.99
CA LEU A 169 -12.97 0.97 -4.74
C LEU A 169 -13.92 0.01 -4.03
N VAL A 170 -13.43 -0.68 -3.00
CA VAL A 170 -14.13 -1.74 -2.28
C VAL A 170 -14.63 -1.21 -0.93
N SER A 171 -15.91 -1.42 -0.61
CA SER A 171 -16.44 -1.09 0.70
C SER A 171 -15.82 -1.99 1.77
N HIS A 172 -15.32 -1.38 2.85
CA HIS A 172 -14.89 -2.10 4.04
C HIS A 172 -16.11 -2.56 4.88
N ASP A 173 -17.21 -1.81 4.80
CA ASP A 173 -18.44 -2.06 5.57
C ASP A 173 -19.27 -3.23 5.01
N GLU A 174 -19.23 -3.47 3.69
CA GLU A 174 -19.92 -4.58 3.00
C GLU A 174 -19.09 -5.07 1.81
N HIS A 175 -18.44 -6.22 1.95
CA HIS A 175 -17.50 -6.75 0.96
C HIS A 175 -18.11 -7.10 -0.41
N ARG A 176 -19.44 -7.16 -0.52
CA ARG A 176 -20.12 -7.32 -1.82
C ARG A 176 -20.22 -6.03 -2.63
N ILE A 177 -19.89 -4.87 -2.05
CA ILE A 177 -19.95 -3.57 -2.70
C ILE A 177 -18.55 -3.19 -3.18
N SER A 178 -18.38 -3.13 -4.49
CA SER A 178 -17.13 -2.67 -5.12
C SER A 178 -17.43 -1.91 -6.41
N PHE A 179 -16.63 -0.89 -6.70
CA PHE A 179 -16.76 -0.05 -7.88
C PHE A 179 -15.45 -0.02 -8.64
N PRO A 180 -15.42 -0.37 -9.94
CA PRO A 180 -14.27 -0.08 -10.77
C PRO A 180 -14.14 1.43 -10.95
N VAL A 181 -12.94 1.96 -10.75
CA VAL A 181 -12.62 3.39 -10.86
C VAL A 181 -11.36 3.61 -11.67
N VAL A 182 -11.26 4.75 -12.35
CA VAL A 182 -10.13 5.11 -13.20
C VAL A 182 -9.74 6.57 -13.00
N ASN A 183 -8.48 6.92 -13.27
CA ASN A 183 -8.07 8.32 -13.36
C ASN A 183 -8.82 8.99 -14.54
N PRO A 184 -9.61 10.06 -14.32
CA PRO A 184 -10.45 10.66 -15.36
C PRO A 184 -9.66 11.21 -16.55
N TRP A 185 -8.41 11.65 -16.34
CA TRP A 185 -7.54 12.16 -17.42
C TRP A 185 -7.10 11.09 -18.42
N LEU A 186 -7.22 9.79 -18.08
CA LEU A 186 -6.98 8.69 -19.03
C LEU A 186 -8.15 8.49 -20.00
N VAL A 187 -9.34 9.00 -19.63
CA VAL A 187 -10.58 8.91 -20.42
C VAL A 187 -10.79 10.18 -21.23
N ASP A 188 -10.50 11.33 -20.64
CA ASP A 188 -10.59 12.65 -21.26
C ASP A 188 -9.38 13.48 -20.84
N ALA A 189 -8.41 13.66 -21.75
CA ALA A 189 -7.20 14.44 -21.47
C ALA A 189 -7.50 15.91 -21.17
N ASP A 190 -8.62 16.44 -21.70
CA ASP A 190 -9.04 17.83 -21.52
C ASP A 190 -9.93 18.00 -20.27
N TYR A 191 -10.06 16.95 -19.44
CA TYR A 191 -10.81 17.00 -18.19
C TYR A 191 -10.28 18.12 -17.28
N ALA A 192 -11.10 19.14 -17.06
CA ALA A 192 -10.77 20.34 -16.29
C ALA A 192 -11.81 20.57 -15.18
N PRO A 193 -11.84 19.71 -14.14
CA PRO A 193 -12.79 19.86 -13.05
C PRO A 193 -12.45 21.08 -12.19
N LYS A 194 -13.48 21.65 -11.57
CA LYS A 194 -13.35 22.76 -10.62
C LYS A 194 -14.10 22.41 -9.35
N LEU A 195 -13.38 22.30 -8.25
CA LEU A 195 -14.02 22.12 -6.95
C LEU A 195 -14.68 23.39 -6.46
N SER A 196 -15.82 23.22 -5.79
CA SER A 196 -16.43 24.29 -5.00
C SER A 196 -15.53 24.63 -3.80
N LYS A 197 -15.69 25.83 -3.23
CA LYS A 197 -14.98 26.20 -1.98
C LYS A 197 -15.38 25.28 -0.83
N GLU A 198 -16.62 24.81 -0.80
CA GLU A 198 -17.13 23.90 0.21
C GLU A 198 -16.41 22.55 0.17
N ASP A 199 -16.27 21.95 -1.02
CA ASP A 199 -15.55 20.69 -1.18
C ASP A 199 -14.06 20.82 -0.83
N GLN A 200 -13.42 21.94 -1.20
CA GLN A 200 -12.02 22.20 -0.83
C GLN A 200 -11.83 22.30 0.70
N MET A 201 -12.76 22.99 1.39
CA MET A 201 -12.73 23.08 2.84
C MET A 201 -12.97 21.73 3.51
N ALA A 202 -13.94 20.95 3.00
CA ALA A 202 -14.25 19.63 3.52
C ALA A 202 -13.09 18.64 3.34
N LEU A 203 -12.36 18.72 2.23
CA LEU A 203 -11.17 17.90 1.95
C LEU A 203 -9.88 18.45 2.58
N ARG A 204 -9.93 19.62 3.23
CA ARG A 204 -8.81 20.28 3.92
C ARG A 204 -7.56 20.46 3.05
N VAL A 205 -7.72 20.94 1.83
CA VAL A 205 -6.60 21.20 0.90
C VAL A 205 -6.46 22.68 0.56
N GLY A 206 -5.23 23.10 0.26
CA GLY A 206 -4.94 24.46 -0.21
C GLY A 206 -5.14 24.62 -1.72
N SER A 207 -4.87 23.56 -2.49
CA SER A 207 -5.14 23.48 -3.93
C SER A 207 -5.76 22.13 -4.33
N GLN A 208 -6.58 22.13 -5.40
CA GLN A 208 -7.12 20.90 -5.97
C GLN A 208 -6.07 20.02 -6.66
N ASP A 209 -4.88 20.56 -6.94
CA ASP A 209 -3.73 19.82 -7.50
C ASP A 209 -3.13 18.84 -6.48
N GLU A 210 -3.47 18.98 -5.21
CA GLU A 210 -3.05 18.08 -4.13
C GLU A 210 -3.92 16.82 -4.03
N LEU A 211 -5.01 16.74 -4.81
CA LEU A 211 -6.03 15.70 -4.70
C LEU A 211 -5.84 14.60 -5.73
N ALA A 212 -6.20 13.38 -5.35
CA ALA A 212 -6.37 12.27 -6.28
C ALA A 212 -7.82 12.22 -6.75
N TRP A 213 -8.02 11.96 -8.05
CA TRP A 213 -9.34 11.94 -8.68
C TRP A 213 -9.60 10.58 -9.31
N PHE A 214 -10.81 10.08 -9.07
CA PHE A 214 -11.26 8.79 -9.57
C PHE A 214 -12.67 8.93 -10.14
N ALA A 215 -12.84 8.55 -11.41
CA ALA A 215 -14.15 8.46 -12.02
C ALA A 215 -14.65 7.01 -11.97
N ILE A 216 -15.92 6.82 -11.63
CA ILE A 216 -16.53 5.50 -11.53
C ILE A 216 -16.79 4.97 -12.94
N VAL A 217 -16.38 3.73 -13.19
CA VAL A 217 -16.64 2.98 -14.41
C VAL A 217 -17.97 2.24 -14.26
N ASN A 218 -18.88 2.40 -15.21
CA ASN A 218 -20.10 1.63 -15.33
C ASN A 218 -19.87 0.50 -16.33
N VAL A 219 -19.99 -0.74 -15.85
CA VAL A 219 -19.91 -1.95 -16.69
C VAL A 219 -21.33 -2.50 -16.81
N ASN A 220 -21.92 -2.40 -18.01
CA ASN A 220 -23.18 -3.04 -18.32
C ASN A 220 -22.95 -4.50 -18.76
N ASN A 221 -24.02 -5.31 -18.78
CA ASN A 221 -23.96 -6.71 -19.26
C ASN A 221 -23.59 -6.85 -20.75
N ASP A 222 -23.53 -5.73 -21.50
CA ASP A 222 -22.94 -5.68 -22.82
C ASP A 222 -21.53 -5.05 -22.72
N PRO A 223 -20.44 -5.82 -22.97
CA PRO A 223 -19.07 -5.33 -22.86
C PRO A 223 -18.73 -4.20 -23.85
N VAL A 224 -19.61 -3.90 -24.82
CA VAL A 224 -19.44 -2.79 -25.78
C VAL A 224 -19.86 -1.43 -25.20
N GLU A 225 -20.57 -1.39 -24.07
CA GLU A 225 -21.10 -0.17 -23.46
C GLU A 225 -20.46 0.20 -22.11
N ILE A 226 -19.13 0.07 -21.99
CA ILE A 226 -18.43 0.56 -20.79
C ILE A 226 -18.40 2.09 -20.83
N THR A 227 -18.93 2.72 -19.78
CA THR A 227 -18.96 4.18 -19.64
C THR A 227 -18.31 4.64 -18.34
N VAL A 228 -17.97 5.91 -18.23
CA VAL A 228 -17.37 6.53 -17.04
C VAL A 228 -18.19 7.74 -16.61
N ASN A 229 -18.37 7.90 -15.30
CA ASN A 229 -19.04 9.05 -14.72
C ASN A 229 -18.04 10.18 -14.41
N LEU A 230 -17.83 11.07 -15.38
CA LEU A 230 -16.97 12.24 -15.23
C LEU A 230 -17.66 13.41 -14.51
N LYS A 231 -18.99 13.37 -14.39
CA LYS A 231 -19.79 14.42 -13.72
C LYS A 231 -19.75 14.32 -12.19
N ALA A 232 -19.56 13.12 -11.66
CA ALA A 232 -19.55 12.86 -10.23
C ALA A 232 -18.32 12.02 -9.79
N PRO A 233 -17.09 12.55 -9.96
CA PRO A 233 -15.88 11.86 -9.52
C PRO A 233 -15.81 11.72 -8.00
N ILE A 234 -15.05 10.73 -7.57
CA ILE A 234 -14.58 10.57 -6.20
C ILE A 234 -13.25 11.30 -6.10
N VAL A 235 -13.17 12.26 -5.19
CA VAL A 235 -12.01 13.11 -4.97
C VAL A 235 -11.47 12.85 -3.58
N VAL A 236 -10.18 12.54 -3.50
CA VAL A 236 -9.52 12.05 -2.28
C VAL A 236 -8.36 12.95 -1.92
N ASN A 237 -8.25 13.32 -0.64
CA ASN A 237 -7.02 13.86 -0.09
C ASN A 237 -6.06 12.70 0.23
N PRO A 238 -4.98 12.49 -0.54
CA PRO A 238 -4.11 11.33 -0.38
C PRO A 238 -3.30 11.36 0.92
N ARG A 239 -3.23 12.51 1.61
CA ARG A 239 -2.53 12.62 2.91
C ARG A 239 -3.38 12.13 4.07
N THR A 240 -4.70 12.25 3.98
CA THR A 240 -5.63 11.93 5.09
C THR A 240 -6.54 10.75 4.79
N GLY A 241 -6.72 10.39 3.51
CA GLY A 241 -7.73 9.42 3.08
C GLY A 241 -9.16 9.97 3.08
N GLU A 242 -9.38 11.23 3.48
CA GLU A 242 -10.69 11.87 3.42
C GLU A 242 -11.10 12.07 1.96
N ALA A 243 -12.34 11.69 1.63
CA ALA A 243 -12.85 11.75 0.27
C ALA A 243 -14.29 12.26 0.20
N ARG A 244 -14.66 12.72 -1.00
CA ARG A 244 -16.03 13.12 -1.35
C ARG A 244 -16.36 12.64 -2.76
N GLN A 245 -17.59 12.21 -2.98
CA GLN A 245 -18.13 12.12 -4.34
C GLN A 245 -18.67 13.50 -4.73
N VAL A 246 -17.91 14.22 -5.56
CA VAL A 246 -18.19 15.62 -5.88
C VAL A 246 -19.07 15.71 -7.11
N LEU A 247 -20.22 16.38 -7.01
CA LEU A 247 -21.05 16.69 -8.17
C LEU A 247 -20.54 17.98 -8.86
N LEU A 248 -19.92 17.83 -10.03
CA LEU A 248 -19.41 18.95 -10.83
C LEU A 248 -20.54 19.68 -11.55
N SER A 249 -21.31 20.46 -10.80
CA SER A 249 -22.41 21.27 -11.31
C SER A 249 -21.90 22.28 -12.35
N GLN A 250 -22.66 22.47 -13.44
CA GLN A 250 -22.34 23.42 -14.53
C GLN A 250 -21.07 23.10 -15.35
N SER A 251 -20.50 21.91 -15.23
CA SER A 251 -19.25 21.52 -15.92
C SER A 251 -19.41 21.05 -17.37
N GLY A 252 -20.64 20.73 -17.80
CA GLY A 252 -20.91 20.10 -19.10
C GLY A 252 -20.60 18.60 -19.17
N TYR A 253 -19.94 18.02 -18.15
CA TYR A 253 -19.61 16.60 -18.10
C TYR A 253 -20.86 15.71 -17.98
N GLN A 254 -20.77 14.51 -18.56
CA GLN A 254 -21.82 13.50 -18.57
C GLN A 254 -21.61 12.45 -17.48
N THR A 255 -22.71 11.82 -17.05
CA THR A 255 -22.68 10.68 -16.13
C THR A 255 -22.35 9.35 -16.81
N MET A 256 -22.44 9.31 -18.14
CA MET A 256 -22.18 8.14 -18.98
C MET A 256 -21.33 8.57 -20.19
N GLN A 257 -20.04 8.77 -19.97
CA GLN A 257 -19.08 9.04 -21.04
C GLN A 257 -18.52 7.72 -21.57
N PRO A 258 -18.66 7.38 -22.87
CA PRO A 258 -18.05 6.16 -23.42
C PRO A 258 -16.53 6.17 -23.25
N ILE A 259 -15.96 5.02 -22.87
CA ILE A 259 -14.51 4.89 -22.74
C ILE A 259 -13.85 4.84 -24.12
N LYS A 260 -12.97 5.81 -24.38
CA LYS A 260 -11.92 5.72 -25.41
C LYS A 260 -10.60 5.94 -24.69
N MET A 261 -10.01 4.85 -24.18
CA MET A 261 -8.74 4.95 -23.46
C MET A 261 -7.67 5.57 -24.36
N LEU A 262 -6.96 6.58 -23.85
CA LEU A 262 -5.76 7.07 -24.50
C LEU A 262 -4.69 5.98 -24.46
N ASP A 263 -3.99 5.79 -25.57
CA ASP A 263 -2.90 4.83 -25.64
C ASP A 263 -1.73 5.34 -24.78
N VAL A 264 -1.54 4.70 -23.62
CA VAL A 264 -0.53 5.09 -22.62
C VAL A 264 0.86 4.51 -22.93
N SER A 265 1.04 3.87 -24.10
CA SER A 265 2.27 3.18 -24.49
C SER A 265 3.31 4.06 -25.23
N LYS A 266 3.31 5.38 -25.01
CA LYS A 266 4.34 6.31 -25.53
C LYS A 266 5.10 7.05 -24.45
#